data_AF-A0A1E4T7C9-F1
#
_entry.id   AF-A0A1E4T7C9-F1
#
_cell.length_a   1.000
_cell.length_b   1.000
_cell.length_c   1.000
_cell.angle_alpha   90.00
_cell.angle_beta   90.00
_cell.angle_gamma   90.00
#
_symmetry.space_group_name_H-M   'P 1'
#
loop_
_entity.id
_entity.type
_entity.pdbx_description
1 polymer ?
#
loop_
_entity_poly.entity_id
_entity_poly.type
_entity_poly.pdbx_seq_one_letter_code
_entity_poly.pdbx_strand_id
1 'polypeptide(L)'
;MTREDICKRIWANERKKDDFWESLQKVLPERTRASLYKHVRRSYHIFKQRGKWTPADDAKLAELASQMEGQWKLIGQELCRMPEDCRDRWRNYVKCGDQRKQHKWTFQEEEKLRSVVHRSLSEQRLIYPHAEPIINWTLVSEWMGGTRSRIQCRYKWNKILKRETNARARTIDTETKSWMLSRLKMIYEKDGKDEIDWDTLASIHEDNSWTGPELKKCFEKMASTVEDYKNKSFVEIVDILNDSL
;
A
#
# COMPACT_ATOMS: atom_id res chain seq x y z
N MET A 1 -3.16 -35.39 19.19
CA MET A 1 -2.39 -34.14 19.31
C MET A 1 -3.37 -32.99 19.49
N THR A 2 -3.30 -32.26 20.61
CA THR A 2 -4.19 -31.13 20.90
C THR A 2 -3.73 -29.86 20.18
N ARG A 3 -4.56 -28.81 20.16
CA ARG A 3 -4.17 -27.49 19.64
C ARG A 3 -2.98 -26.90 20.40
N GLU A 4 -2.94 -27.09 21.71
CA GLU A 4 -1.84 -26.60 22.55
C GLU A 4 -0.52 -27.30 22.19
N ASP A 5 -0.56 -28.61 21.95
CA ASP A 5 0.60 -29.38 21.49
C ASP A 5 1.14 -28.85 20.14
N ILE A 6 0.23 -28.52 19.21
CA ILE A 6 0.59 -27.90 17.92
C ILE A 6 1.25 -26.54 18.17
N CYS A 7 0.65 -25.67 18.98
CA CYS A 7 1.23 -24.35 19.28
C CYS A 7 2.63 -24.46 19.90
N LYS A 8 2.81 -25.34 20.89
CA LYS A 8 4.11 -25.61 21.52
C LYS A 8 5.12 -26.15 20.51
N ARG A 9 4.71 -27.10 19.65
CA ARG A 9 5.54 -27.65 18.57
C ARG A 9 5.99 -26.59 17.59
N ILE A 10 5.08 -25.73 17.11
CA ILE A 10 5.37 -24.69 16.11
C ILE A 10 6.31 -23.60 16.65
N TRP A 11 6.25 -23.33 17.95
CA TRP A 11 7.05 -22.30 18.62
C TRP A 11 8.22 -22.83 19.47
N ALA A 12 8.50 -24.13 19.42
CA ALA A 12 9.69 -24.70 20.03
C ALA A 12 10.96 -24.14 19.36
N ASN A 13 12.02 -23.92 20.14
CA ASN A 13 13.33 -23.54 19.58
C ASN A 13 14.04 -24.74 18.92
N GLU A 14 13.67 -25.97 19.31
CA GLU A 14 14.24 -27.20 18.77
C GLU A 14 13.73 -27.48 17.35
N ARG A 15 14.67 -27.70 16.42
CA ARG A 15 14.34 -28.19 15.07
C ARG A 15 14.08 -29.68 15.13
N LYS A 16 12.82 -30.08 15.02
CA LYS A 16 12.45 -31.49 14.79
C LYS A 16 12.73 -31.86 13.34
N LYS A 17 13.50 -32.93 13.14
CA LYS A 17 13.80 -33.48 11.80
C LYS A 17 12.67 -34.44 11.41
N ASP A 18 11.57 -33.87 10.95
CA ASP A 18 10.40 -34.60 10.46
C ASP A 18 9.75 -33.91 9.25
N ASP A 19 8.78 -34.60 8.65
CA ASP A 19 8.19 -34.20 7.36
C ASP A 19 6.97 -33.29 7.52
N PHE A 20 6.79 -32.66 8.70
CA PHE A 20 5.60 -31.86 8.99
C PHE A 20 5.39 -30.73 7.98
N TRP A 21 6.45 -29.95 7.72
CA TRP A 21 6.38 -28.81 6.81
C TRP A 21 6.30 -29.25 5.34
N GLU A 22 6.89 -30.40 5.01
CA GLU A 22 6.85 -30.97 3.66
C GLU A 22 5.46 -31.51 3.34
N SER A 23 4.84 -32.21 4.28
CA SER A 23 3.47 -32.70 4.16
C SER A 23 2.49 -31.55 3.95
N LEU A 24 2.66 -30.44 4.67
CA LEU A 24 1.83 -29.25 4.48
C LEU A 24 1.98 -28.63 3.08
N GLN A 25 3.22 -28.59 2.56
CA GLN A 25 3.48 -28.07 1.21
C GLN A 25 2.93 -28.99 0.12
N LYS A 26 2.98 -30.31 0.30
CA LYS A 26 2.38 -31.28 -0.64
C LYS A 26 0.87 -31.08 -0.79
N VAL A 27 0.18 -30.72 0.30
CA VAL A 27 -1.27 -30.43 0.28
C VAL A 27 -1.58 -29.07 -0.36
N LEU A 28 -0.65 -28.10 -0.27
CA LEU A 28 -0.82 -26.74 -0.80
C LEU A 28 0.36 -26.38 -1.74
N PRO A 29 0.47 -27.04 -2.91
CA PRO A 29 1.63 -26.92 -3.80
C PRO A 29 1.79 -25.50 -4.36
N GLU A 30 0.69 -24.78 -4.54
CA GLU A 30 0.64 -23.40 -5.01
C GLU A 30 1.21 -22.37 -4.01
N ARG A 31 1.55 -22.80 -2.79
CA ARG A 31 2.10 -21.93 -1.75
C ARG A 31 3.55 -22.30 -1.45
N THR A 32 4.40 -21.29 -1.43
CA THR A 32 5.80 -21.47 -1.03
C THR A 32 5.90 -21.93 0.43
N ARG A 33 6.90 -22.77 0.72
CA ARG A 33 7.19 -23.23 2.09
C ARG A 33 7.33 -22.07 3.09
N ALA A 34 7.98 -20.97 2.66
CA ALA A 34 8.15 -19.78 3.49
C ALA A 34 6.80 -19.09 3.82
N SER A 35 5.86 -19.04 2.87
CA SER A 35 4.52 -18.50 3.09
C SER A 35 3.74 -19.34 4.10
N LEU A 36 3.75 -20.67 3.89
CA LEU A 36 3.10 -21.63 4.80
C LEU A 36 3.67 -21.53 6.21
N TYR A 37 5.01 -21.52 6.34
CA TYR A 37 5.69 -21.38 7.62
C TYR A 37 5.25 -20.12 8.39
N LYS A 38 5.24 -18.96 7.72
CA LYS A 38 4.81 -17.68 8.32
C LYS A 38 3.32 -17.71 8.68
N HIS A 39 2.47 -18.31 7.85
CA HIS A 39 1.04 -18.42 8.13
C HIS A 39 0.75 -19.32 9.33
N VAL A 40 1.35 -20.50 9.38
CA VAL A 40 1.15 -21.46 10.47
C VAL A 40 1.68 -20.90 11.78
N ARG A 41 2.85 -20.27 11.81
CA ARG A 41 3.39 -19.64 13.04
C ARG A 41 2.50 -18.54 13.61
N ARG A 42 1.88 -17.73 12.75
CA ARG A 42 0.92 -16.70 13.16
C ARG A 42 -0.44 -17.26 13.59
N SER A 43 -0.82 -18.43 13.07
CA SER A 43 -2.11 -19.05 13.35
C SER A 43 -2.08 -19.95 14.59
N TYR A 44 -0.93 -20.57 14.85
CA TYR A 44 -0.68 -21.50 15.95
C TYR A 44 0.50 -21.00 16.79
N HIS A 45 0.21 -20.16 17.79
CA HIS A 45 1.21 -19.57 18.68
C HIS A 45 0.90 -19.77 20.16
N ILE A 46 1.94 -19.66 20.99
CA ILE A 46 1.89 -19.84 22.44
C ILE A 46 1.49 -18.58 23.23
N PHE A 47 1.50 -17.41 22.58
CA PHE A 47 1.19 -16.14 23.26
C PHE A 47 -0.29 -16.04 23.63
N LYS A 48 -0.56 -15.67 24.89
CA LYS A 48 -1.91 -15.62 25.47
C LYS A 48 -2.65 -14.32 25.17
N GLN A 49 -1.94 -13.19 25.13
CA GLN A 49 -2.57 -11.90 24.86
C GLN A 49 -2.84 -11.72 23.36
N ARG A 50 -4.09 -11.41 23.00
CA ARG A 50 -4.51 -11.08 21.63
C ARG A 50 -5.35 -9.81 21.58
N GLY A 51 -5.19 -9.06 20.48
CA GLY A 51 -6.21 -8.15 19.94
C GLY A 51 -6.27 -6.74 20.51
N LYS A 52 -6.18 -6.54 21.83
CA LYS A 52 -6.30 -5.19 22.43
C LYS A 52 -5.00 -4.74 23.08
N TRP A 53 -4.45 -3.61 22.62
CA TRP A 53 -3.32 -2.93 23.24
C TRP A 53 -3.85 -1.87 24.20
N THR A 54 -3.42 -1.93 25.46
CA THR A 54 -3.73 -0.95 26.49
C THR A 54 -2.64 0.13 26.54
N PRO A 55 -2.90 1.29 27.16
CA PRO A 55 -1.87 2.29 27.41
C PRO A 55 -0.67 1.75 28.22
N ALA A 56 -0.92 0.80 29.15
CA ALA A 56 0.14 0.13 29.90
C ALA A 56 0.98 -0.80 29.00
N ASP A 57 0.33 -1.54 28.09
CA ASP A 57 1.05 -2.34 27.08
C ASP A 57 1.90 -1.45 26.17
N ASP A 58 1.36 -0.31 25.73
CA ASP A 58 2.08 0.65 24.87
C ASP A 58 3.27 1.27 25.62
N ALA A 59 3.09 1.64 26.89
CA ALA A 59 4.17 2.16 27.72
C ALA A 59 5.28 1.12 27.93
N LYS A 60 4.91 -0.14 28.23
CA LYS A 60 5.89 -1.22 28.39
C LYS A 60 6.61 -1.54 27.08
N LEU A 61 5.88 -1.54 25.96
CA LEU A 61 6.48 -1.68 24.63
C LEU A 61 7.45 -0.54 24.32
N ALA A 62 7.12 0.69 24.70
CA ALA A 62 8.01 1.84 24.50
C ALA A 62 9.29 1.73 25.34
N GLU A 63 9.16 1.34 26.61
CA GLU A 63 10.29 1.08 27.51
C GLU A 63 11.23 0.02 26.91
N LEU A 64 10.70 -1.15 26.55
CA LEU A 64 11.50 -2.22 25.96
C LEU A 64 12.12 -1.82 24.62
N ALA A 65 11.35 -1.16 23.74
CA ALA A 65 11.87 -0.72 22.45
C ALA A 65 12.98 0.34 22.60
N SER A 66 12.93 1.20 23.62
CA SER A 66 13.99 2.19 23.87
C SER A 66 15.35 1.54 24.16
N GLN A 67 15.36 0.31 24.72
CA GLN A 67 16.57 -0.42 25.08
C GLN A 67 17.02 -1.38 23.98
N MET A 68 16.06 -2.00 23.27
CA MET A 68 16.34 -3.12 22.37
C MET A 68 15.46 -3.10 21.11
N GLU A 69 15.22 -1.92 20.51
CA GLU A 69 14.51 -1.79 19.24
C GLU A 69 15.06 -2.78 18.20
N GLY A 70 14.17 -3.52 17.52
CA GLY A 70 14.54 -4.54 16.54
C GLY A 70 14.59 -5.96 17.11
N GLN A 71 14.77 -6.13 18.43
CA GLN A 71 14.83 -7.44 19.09
C GLN A 71 13.43 -7.98 19.44
N TRP A 72 12.53 -8.01 18.45
CA TRP A 72 11.09 -8.30 18.64
C TRP A 72 10.81 -9.67 19.24
N LYS A 73 11.70 -10.66 19.03
CA LYS A 73 11.56 -11.99 19.66
C LYS A 73 11.59 -11.88 21.18
N LEU A 74 12.55 -11.14 21.72
CA LEU A 74 12.72 -10.95 23.16
C LEU A 74 11.62 -10.04 23.71
N ILE A 75 11.35 -8.92 23.04
CA ILE A 75 10.25 -8.01 23.41
C ILE A 75 8.90 -8.74 23.48
N GLY A 76 8.61 -9.63 22.52
CA GLY A 76 7.38 -10.43 22.51
C GLY A 76 7.31 -11.44 23.66
N GLN A 77 8.44 -12.02 24.06
CA GLN A 77 8.50 -12.89 25.23
C GLN A 77 8.16 -12.12 26.51
N GLU A 78 8.78 -10.96 26.72
CA GLU A 78 8.52 -10.11 27.89
C GLU A 78 7.07 -9.60 27.95
N LEU A 79 6.50 -9.18 26.82
CA LEU A 79 5.11 -8.73 26.73
C LEU A 79 4.09 -9.87 26.67
N CYS A 80 4.54 -11.13 26.64
CA CYS A 80 3.68 -12.29 26.39
C CYS A 80 2.81 -12.13 25.11
N ARG A 81 3.37 -11.51 24.07
CA ARG A 81 2.74 -11.19 22.77
C ARG A 81 3.58 -11.67 21.60
N MET A 82 2.94 -11.80 20.44
CA MET A 82 3.65 -12.19 19.23
C MET A 82 4.70 -11.13 18.86
N PRO A 83 5.94 -11.52 18.55
CA PRO A 83 7.00 -10.60 18.11
C PRO A 83 6.56 -9.67 16.97
N GLU A 84 5.86 -10.21 15.98
CA GLU A 84 5.31 -9.45 14.86
C GLU A 84 4.28 -8.41 15.30
N ASP A 85 3.42 -8.73 16.28
CA ASP A 85 2.44 -7.79 16.82
C ASP A 85 3.15 -6.64 17.56
N CYS A 86 4.19 -6.94 18.35
CA CYS A 86 4.99 -5.92 19.03
C CYS A 86 5.67 -4.98 18.04
N ARG A 87 6.33 -5.53 17.00
CA ARG A 87 6.95 -4.73 15.93
C ARG A 87 5.94 -3.82 15.24
N ASP A 88 4.80 -4.38 14.84
CA ASP A 88 3.81 -3.64 14.08
C ASP A 88 3.10 -2.60 14.94
N ARG A 89 2.88 -2.87 16.24
CA ARG A 89 2.40 -1.87 17.19
C ARG A 89 3.39 -0.73 17.36
N TRP A 90 4.66 -1.06 17.61
CA TRP A 90 5.73 -0.08 17.80
C TRP A 90 5.81 0.87 16.60
N ARG A 91 6.03 0.30 15.42
CA ARG A 91 6.31 1.05 14.19
C ARG A 91 5.11 1.89 13.71
N ASN A 92 3.88 1.50 14.03
CA ASN A 92 2.68 2.17 13.55
C ASN A 92 2.10 3.19 14.54
N TYR A 93 2.26 2.96 15.84
CA TYR A 93 1.52 3.71 16.87
C TYR A 93 2.43 4.28 17.95
N VAL A 94 3.39 3.50 18.46
CA VAL A 94 4.12 3.85 19.69
C VAL A 94 5.41 4.63 19.42
N LYS A 95 6.12 4.37 18.30
CA LYS A 95 7.41 4.99 17.99
C LYS A 95 7.37 6.54 17.96
N CYS A 96 6.24 7.12 17.56
CA CYS A 96 6.06 8.57 17.53
C CYS A 96 5.83 9.19 18.92
N GLY A 97 5.50 8.38 19.93
CA GLY A 97 5.17 8.82 21.29
C GLY A 97 4.14 9.95 21.33
N ASP A 98 4.31 10.85 22.29
CA ASP A 98 3.43 11.99 22.54
C ASP A 98 3.53 13.08 21.46
N GLN A 99 4.58 13.06 20.65
CA GLN A 99 4.74 14.00 19.54
C GLN A 99 3.78 13.70 18.37
N ARG A 100 3.10 12.55 18.39
CA ARG A 100 2.18 12.11 17.34
C ARG A 100 0.95 13.02 17.24
N LYS A 101 0.95 13.87 16.21
CA LYS A 101 -0.17 14.77 15.90
C LYS A 101 -1.36 14.01 15.35
N GLN A 102 -2.53 14.24 15.96
CA GLN A 102 -3.81 13.69 15.50
C GLN A 102 -4.68 14.70 14.73
N HIS A 103 -4.37 15.99 14.82
CA HIS A 103 -5.09 17.06 14.14
C HIS A 103 -4.87 17.07 12.62
N LYS A 104 -5.66 17.90 11.92
CA LYS A 104 -5.61 18.08 10.47
C LYS A 104 -4.18 18.42 10.01
N TRP A 105 -3.80 17.93 8.82
CA TRP A 105 -2.52 18.27 8.21
C TRP A 105 -2.50 19.74 7.81
N THR A 106 -1.43 20.45 8.19
CA THR A 106 -1.19 21.81 7.69
C THR A 106 -0.53 21.76 6.32
N PHE A 107 -0.53 22.91 5.62
CA PHE A 107 0.19 23.04 4.36
C PHE A 107 1.69 22.78 4.52
N GLN A 108 2.33 23.31 5.58
CA GLN A 108 3.75 23.07 5.83
C GLN A 108 4.05 21.58 6.07
N GLU A 109 3.16 20.85 6.74
CA GLU A 109 3.32 19.39 6.91
C GLU A 109 3.19 18.65 5.58
N GLU A 110 2.27 19.05 4.69
CA GLU A 110 2.16 18.48 3.35
C GLU A 110 3.42 18.72 2.52
N GLU A 111 3.94 19.94 2.50
CA GLU A 111 5.17 20.28 1.78
C GLU A 111 6.39 19.55 2.34
N LYS A 112 6.49 19.45 3.68
CA LYS A 112 7.53 18.62 4.31
C LYS A 112 7.41 17.16 3.86
N LEU A 113 6.20 16.58 3.86
CA LEU A 113 5.98 15.20 3.41
C LEU A 113 6.44 15.01 1.95
N ARG A 114 6.13 15.95 1.06
CA ARG A 114 6.62 15.92 -0.33
C ARG A 114 8.13 15.88 -0.39
N SER A 115 8.80 16.84 0.25
CA SER A 115 10.25 16.94 0.22
C SER A 115 10.92 15.65 0.70
N VAL A 116 10.41 15.07 1.79
CA VAL A 116 10.91 13.84 2.39
C VAL A 116 10.69 12.63 1.48
N VAL A 117 9.51 12.49 0.86
CA VAL A 117 9.23 11.39 -0.06
C VAL A 117 10.06 11.52 -1.34
N HIS A 118 10.15 12.70 -1.93
CA HIS A 118 10.98 12.93 -3.13
C HIS A 118 12.45 12.61 -2.86
N ARG A 119 12.98 13.05 -1.73
CA ARG A 119 14.32 12.67 -1.27
C ARG A 119 14.48 11.16 -1.15
N SER A 120 13.53 10.47 -0.52
CA SER A 120 13.57 9.00 -0.39
C SER A 120 13.62 8.30 -1.74
N LEU A 121 12.85 8.79 -2.71
CA LEU A 121 12.77 8.22 -4.05
C LEU A 121 14.04 8.51 -4.86
N SER A 122 14.60 9.72 -4.75
CA SER A 122 15.84 10.07 -5.45
C SER A 122 17.03 9.27 -4.91
N GLU A 123 17.16 9.13 -3.59
CA GLU A 123 18.23 8.32 -2.98
C GLU A 123 18.13 6.85 -3.41
N GLN A 124 16.93 6.29 -3.47
CA GLN A 124 16.75 4.91 -3.96
C GLN A 124 17.10 4.72 -5.42
N ARG A 125 16.73 5.68 -6.29
CA ARG A 125 17.07 5.61 -7.73
C ARG A 125 18.58 5.66 -7.99
N LEU A 126 19.34 6.34 -7.12
CA LEU A 126 20.81 6.36 -7.23
C LEU A 126 21.43 5.01 -6.85
N ILE A 127 20.87 4.33 -5.84
CA ILE A 127 21.41 3.05 -5.35
C ILE A 127 20.94 1.88 -6.22
N TYR A 128 19.69 1.93 -6.69
CA TYR A 128 19.05 0.89 -7.48
C TYR A 128 18.38 1.48 -8.74
N PRO A 129 19.17 1.83 -9.78
CA PRO A 129 18.66 2.56 -10.96
C PRO A 129 17.56 1.84 -11.74
N HIS A 130 17.58 0.50 -11.74
CA HIS A 130 16.66 -0.34 -12.50
C HIS A 130 15.54 -0.96 -11.66
N ALA A 131 15.47 -0.65 -10.36
CA ALA A 131 14.43 -1.18 -9.48
C ALA A 131 13.27 -0.19 -9.35
N GLU A 132 12.05 -0.70 -9.26
CA GLU A 132 10.91 0.12 -8.87
C GLU A 132 11.14 0.68 -7.44
N PRO A 133 11.01 1.99 -7.24
CA PRO A 133 11.30 2.60 -5.95
C PRO A 133 10.20 2.25 -4.93
N ILE A 134 10.61 1.76 -3.77
CA ILE A 134 9.71 1.34 -2.69
C ILE A 134 9.84 2.31 -1.52
N ILE A 135 8.80 3.11 -1.28
CA ILE A 135 8.81 4.10 -0.19
C ILE A 135 8.86 3.41 1.18
N ASN A 136 9.94 3.62 1.93
CA ASN A 136 10.05 3.18 3.31
C ASN A 136 9.34 4.17 4.25
N TRP A 137 8.06 3.92 4.50
CA TRP A 137 7.24 4.80 5.36
C TRP A 137 7.73 4.96 6.80
N THR A 138 8.55 4.02 7.31
CA THR A 138 9.18 4.20 8.63
C THR A 138 10.19 5.34 8.59
N LEU A 139 11.11 5.33 7.62
CA LEU A 139 12.10 6.39 7.45
C LEU A 139 11.44 7.73 7.12
N VAL A 140 10.39 7.73 6.30
CA VAL A 140 9.61 8.94 6.04
C VAL A 140 9.04 9.52 7.33
N SER A 141 8.50 8.70 8.23
CA SER A 141 7.99 9.15 9.53
C SER A 141 9.09 9.74 10.42
N GLU A 142 10.27 9.12 10.42
CA GLU A 142 11.45 9.61 11.16
C GLU A 142 11.94 10.96 10.59
N TRP A 143 12.02 11.11 9.27
CA TRP A 143 12.38 12.36 8.59
C TRP A 143 11.32 13.45 8.71
N MET A 144 10.05 13.07 8.93
CA MET A 144 8.99 13.98 9.35
C MET A 144 9.18 14.47 10.80
N GLY A 145 10.15 13.92 11.53
CA GLY A 145 10.50 14.26 12.91
C GLY A 145 9.62 13.54 13.92
N GLY A 146 9.10 12.35 13.59
CA GLY A 146 8.24 11.57 14.51
C GLY A 146 6.84 12.15 14.74
N THR A 147 6.53 13.32 14.20
CA THR A 147 5.23 14.01 14.43
C THR A 147 4.04 13.36 13.73
N ARG A 148 4.29 12.60 12.67
CA ARG A 148 3.29 11.83 11.90
C ARG A 148 3.79 10.41 11.73
N SER A 149 2.97 9.44 12.12
CA SER A 149 3.29 8.01 11.98
C SER A 149 3.41 7.57 10.51
N ARG A 150 4.13 6.48 10.26
CA ARG A 150 4.26 5.88 8.91
C ARG A 150 2.92 5.67 8.20
N ILE A 151 1.89 5.28 8.96
CA ILE A 151 0.54 5.05 8.43
C ILE A 151 -0.10 6.39 8.02
N GLN A 152 0.02 7.42 8.86
CA GLN A 152 -0.49 8.76 8.53
C GLN A 152 0.22 9.33 7.29
N CYS A 153 1.54 9.21 7.21
CA CYS A 153 2.32 9.65 6.04
C CYS A 153 1.87 8.94 4.77
N ARG A 154 1.76 7.60 4.79
CA ARG A 154 1.27 6.81 3.64
C ARG A 154 -0.11 7.23 3.18
N TYR A 155 -1.07 7.32 4.11
CA TYR A 155 -2.43 7.72 3.76
C TYR A 155 -2.49 9.14 3.22
N LYS A 156 -1.73 10.06 3.82
CA LYS A 156 -1.70 11.44 3.37
C LYS A 156 -1.10 11.57 1.98
N TRP A 157 0.02 10.88 1.71
CA TRP A 157 0.66 10.84 0.40
C TRP A 157 -0.31 10.37 -0.69
N ASN A 158 -0.99 9.24 -0.45
CA ASN A 158 -2.00 8.75 -1.39
C ASN A 158 -3.13 9.76 -1.63
N LYS A 159 -3.53 10.51 -0.60
CA LYS A 159 -4.56 11.56 -0.71
C LYS A 159 -4.05 12.77 -1.50
N ILE A 160 -2.78 13.13 -1.35
CA ILE A 160 -2.12 14.18 -2.14
C ILE A 160 -2.09 13.77 -3.61
N LEU A 161 -1.54 12.59 -3.93
CA LEU A 161 -1.48 12.07 -5.30
C LEU A 161 -2.87 12.05 -5.95
N LYS A 162 -3.89 11.51 -5.26
CA LYS A 162 -5.26 11.52 -5.78
C LYS A 162 -5.79 12.93 -6.04
N ARG A 163 -5.49 13.90 -5.17
CA ARG A 163 -5.89 15.30 -5.35
C ARG A 163 -5.22 15.91 -6.59
N GLU A 164 -3.94 15.61 -6.81
CA GLU A 164 -3.16 16.11 -7.94
C GLU A 164 -3.61 15.49 -9.26
N THR A 165 -3.73 14.17 -9.33
CA THR A 165 -4.30 13.47 -10.50
C THR A 165 -5.67 14.04 -10.86
N ASN A 166 -6.53 14.27 -9.85
CA ASN A 166 -7.84 14.87 -10.09
C ASN A 166 -7.79 16.31 -10.62
N ALA A 167 -6.81 17.10 -10.18
CA ALA A 167 -6.62 18.48 -10.61
C ALA A 167 -6.07 18.52 -12.04
N ARG A 168 -5.03 17.74 -12.32
CA ARG A 168 -4.43 17.56 -13.65
C ARG A 168 -5.42 17.03 -14.67
N ALA A 169 -6.25 16.07 -14.30
CA ALA A 169 -7.31 15.57 -15.18
C ALA A 169 -8.35 16.65 -15.57
N ARG A 170 -8.44 17.78 -14.86
CA ARG A 170 -9.31 18.91 -15.25
C ARG A 170 -8.65 19.85 -16.26
N THR A 171 -7.32 19.83 -16.35
CA THR A 171 -6.55 20.71 -17.24
C THR A 171 -6.28 20.08 -18.60
N ILE A 172 -6.76 18.86 -18.84
CA ILE A 172 -6.69 18.20 -20.15
C ILE A 172 -7.53 19.03 -21.13
N ASP A 173 -6.90 19.45 -22.23
CA ASP A 173 -7.51 20.24 -23.28
C ASP A 173 -8.46 19.41 -24.16
N THR A 174 -9.13 20.09 -25.09
CA THR A 174 -10.10 19.47 -26.00
C THR A 174 -9.42 18.53 -27.00
N GLU A 175 -8.25 18.91 -27.52
CA GLU A 175 -7.50 18.11 -28.50
C GLU A 175 -7.10 16.75 -27.93
N THR A 176 -6.54 16.74 -26.72
CA THR A 176 -6.18 15.51 -26.00
C THR A 176 -7.43 14.67 -25.68
N LYS A 177 -8.57 15.29 -25.36
CA LYS A 177 -9.83 14.55 -25.13
C LYS A 177 -10.31 13.85 -26.39
N SER A 178 -10.37 14.56 -27.51
CA SER A 178 -10.81 14.01 -28.80
C SER A 178 -9.87 12.90 -29.28
N TRP A 179 -8.55 13.09 -29.11
CA TRP A 179 -7.55 12.05 -29.35
C TRP A 179 -7.81 10.81 -28.48
N MET A 180 -8.00 11.01 -27.17
CA MET A 180 -8.23 9.93 -26.21
C MET A 180 -9.47 9.12 -26.60
N LEU A 181 -10.60 9.78 -26.84
CA LEU A 181 -11.84 9.10 -27.22
C LEU A 181 -11.71 8.34 -28.54
N SER A 182 -11.12 8.97 -29.56
CA SER A 182 -10.85 8.31 -30.85
C SER A 182 -9.99 7.05 -30.66
N ARG A 183 -8.97 7.12 -29.80
CA ARG A 183 -8.09 6.00 -29.53
C ARG A 183 -8.79 4.88 -28.74
N LEU A 184 -9.62 5.23 -27.77
CA LEU A 184 -10.44 4.27 -27.03
C LEU A 184 -11.39 3.50 -27.95
N LYS A 185 -12.03 4.19 -28.90
CA LYS A 185 -12.90 3.57 -29.91
C LYS A 185 -12.14 2.56 -30.77
N MET A 186 -10.96 2.94 -31.29
CA MET A 186 -10.12 2.03 -32.08
C MET A 186 -9.69 0.77 -31.29
N ILE A 187 -9.34 0.94 -30.01
CA ILE A 187 -8.96 -0.19 -29.15
C ILE A 187 -10.15 -1.13 -28.97
N TYR A 188 -11.33 -0.58 -28.71
CA TYR A 188 -12.55 -1.36 -28.56
C TYR A 188 -12.92 -2.11 -29.84
N GLU A 189 -12.88 -1.46 -31.01
CA GLU A 189 -13.18 -2.08 -32.31
C GLU A 189 -12.23 -3.24 -32.64
N LYS A 190 -10.97 -3.16 -32.20
CA LYS A 190 -9.97 -4.18 -32.46
C LYS A 190 -10.05 -5.36 -31.49
N ASP A 191 -10.12 -5.07 -30.18
CA ASP A 191 -9.95 -6.07 -29.13
C ASP A 191 -11.28 -6.54 -28.52
N GLY A 192 -12.37 -5.81 -28.75
CA GLY A 192 -13.72 -6.12 -28.24
C GLY A 192 -13.83 -6.12 -26.72
N LYS A 193 -12.91 -5.42 -26.03
CA LYS A 193 -12.79 -5.43 -24.56
C LYS A 193 -12.93 -4.04 -23.98
N ASP A 194 -13.61 -3.98 -22.83
CA ASP A 194 -13.76 -2.78 -22.02
C ASP A 194 -12.57 -2.52 -21.08
N GLU A 195 -11.63 -3.47 -21.00
CA GLU A 195 -10.46 -3.37 -20.13
C GLU A 195 -9.35 -2.58 -20.83
N ILE A 196 -9.22 -1.31 -20.45
CA ILE A 196 -8.22 -0.39 -21.00
C ILE A 196 -7.00 -0.32 -20.08
N ASP A 197 -5.83 -0.62 -20.63
CA ASP A 197 -4.56 -0.26 -20.04
C ASP A 197 -4.26 1.22 -20.30
N TRP A 198 -4.60 2.05 -19.31
CA TRP A 198 -4.44 3.50 -19.38
C TRP A 198 -2.99 3.96 -19.39
N ASP A 199 -2.07 3.20 -18.77
CA ASP A 199 -0.66 3.56 -18.76
C ASP A 199 -0.05 3.31 -20.15
N THR A 200 -0.42 2.19 -20.79
CA THR A 200 -0.07 1.95 -22.20
C THR A 200 -0.71 3.02 -23.10
N LEU A 201 -1.98 3.37 -22.91
CA LEU A 201 -2.63 4.44 -23.69
C LEU A 201 -1.88 5.77 -23.58
N ALA A 202 -1.55 6.18 -22.35
CA ALA A 202 -0.84 7.43 -22.09
C ALA A 202 0.53 7.48 -22.78
N SER A 203 1.26 6.36 -22.80
CA SER A 203 2.59 6.26 -23.43
C SER A 203 2.59 6.46 -24.95
N ILE A 204 1.43 6.33 -25.61
CA ILE A 204 1.26 6.50 -27.06
C ILE A 204 1.03 7.98 -27.42
N HIS A 205 0.67 8.83 -26.46
CA HIS A 205 0.44 10.25 -26.73
C HIS A 205 1.75 10.96 -27.10
N GLU A 206 1.73 11.79 -28.13
CA GLU A 206 2.93 12.37 -28.77
C GLU A 206 3.82 13.17 -27.80
N ASP A 207 3.21 13.85 -26.83
CA ASP A 207 3.91 14.70 -25.87
C ASP A 207 4.29 14.00 -24.55
N ASN A 208 3.85 12.74 -24.35
CA ASN A 208 3.94 11.98 -23.10
C ASN A 208 3.66 12.82 -21.82
N SER A 209 2.78 13.81 -21.95
CA SER A 209 2.50 14.83 -20.93
C SER A 209 1.43 14.40 -19.95
N TRP A 210 0.78 13.26 -20.17
CA TRP A 210 -0.29 12.72 -19.34
C TRP A 210 0.07 11.33 -18.86
N THR A 211 -0.42 10.99 -17.68
CA THR A 211 -0.30 9.64 -17.10
C THR A 211 -1.61 8.87 -17.26
N GLY A 212 -1.55 7.53 -17.23
CA GLY A 212 -2.74 6.69 -17.32
C GLY A 212 -3.82 7.05 -16.30
N PRO A 213 -3.48 7.24 -15.00
CA PRO A 213 -4.45 7.69 -14.01
C PRO A 213 -5.08 9.05 -14.30
N GLU A 214 -4.38 9.99 -14.94
CA GLU A 214 -4.92 11.30 -15.32
C GLU A 214 -5.94 11.17 -16.46
N LEU A 215 -5.59 10.44 -17.53
CA LEU A 215 -6.50 10.15 -18.65
C LEU A 215 -7.74 9.38 -18.19
N LYS A 216 -7.54 8.32 -17.40
CA LYS A 216 -8.64 7.55 -16.81
C LYS A 216 -9.59 8.44 -16.04
N LYS A 217 -9.04 9.32 -15.20
CA LYS A 217 -9.85 10.22 -14.38
C LYS A 217 -10.57 11.28 -15.20
N CYS A 218 -9.98 11.71 -16.32
CA CYS A 218 -10.62 12.59 -17.30
C CYS A 218 -11.84 11.90 -17.91
N PHE A 219 -11.64 10.70 -18.47
CA PHE A 219 -12.69 9.90 -19.06
C PHE A 219 -13.82 9.61 -18.07
N GLU A 220 -13.52 9.14 -16.85
CA GLU A 220 -14.54 8.87 -15.82
C GLU A 220 -15.42 10.11 -15.53
N LYS A 221 -14.83 11.32 -15.56
CA LYS A 221 -15.61 12.55 -15.37
C LYS A 221 -16.47 12.85 -16.59
N MET A 222 -15.93 12.73 -17.81
CA MET A 222 -16.70 12.92 -19.04
C MET A 222 -17.85 11.93 -19.12
N ALA A 223 -17.59 10.64 -18.89
CA ALA A 223 -18.60 9.59 -18.83
C ALA A 223 -19.72 9.91 -17.83
N SER A 224 -19.38 10.47 -16.66
CA SER A 224 -20.39 10.85 -15.66
C SER A 224 -21.32 12.00 -16.08
N THR A 225 -21.02 12.71 -17.16
CA THR A 225 -21.90 13.75 -17.74
C THR A 225 -22.90 13.18 -18.76
N VAL A 226 -22.69 11.95 -19.22
CA VAL A 226 -23.61 11.28 -20.15
C VAL A 226 -24.88 10.86 -19.41
N GLU A 227 -26.03 11.13 -20.02
CA GLU A 227 -27.32 10.72 -19.47
C GLU A 227 -27.40 9.18 -19.37
N ASP A 228 -27.87 8.69 -18.23
CA ASP A 228 -28.00 7.26 -17.93
C ASP A 228 -26.70 6.45 -18.16
N TYR A 229 -25.53 7.06 -17.97
CA TYR A 229 -24.23 6.43 -18.25
C TYR A 229 -23.99 5.08 -17.55
N LYS A 230 -24.71 4.79 -16.45
CA LYS A 230 -24.58 3.52 -15.72
C LYS A 230 -25.17 2.33 -16.46
N ASN A 231 -26.12 2.57 -17.37
CA ASN A 231 -26.78 1.53 -18.16
C ASN A 231 -26.23 1.45 -19.58
N LYS A 232 -25.30 2.33 -19.95
CA LYS A 232 -24.65 2.35 -21.25
C LYS A 232 -23.37 1.51 -21.23
N SER A 233 -23.11 0.83 -22.32
CA SER A 233 -21.84 0.16 -22.57
C SER A 233 -20.70 1.16 -22.72
N PHE A 234 -19.46 0.69 -22.59
CA PHE A 234 -18.27 1.51 -22.75
C PHE A 234 -18.24 2.22 -24.11
N VAL A 235 -18.53 1.49 -25.19
CA VAL A 235 -18.51 2.03 -26.56
C VAL A 235 -19.61 3.07 -26.78
N GLU A 236 -20.82 2.87 -26.27
CA GLU A 236 -21.90 3.87 -26.37
C GLU A 236 -21.54 5.17 -25.68
N ILE A 237 -20.88 5.10 -24.52
CA ILE A 237 -20.39 6.29 -23.82
C ILE A 237 -19.31 7.00 -24.64
N VAL A 238 -18.37 6.24 -25.21
CA VAL A 238 -17.29 6.81 -26.06
C VAL A 238 -17.89 7.50 -27.29
N ASP A 239 -18.84 6.87 -27.98
CA ASP A 239 -19.49 7.43 -29.17
C ASP A 239 -20.24 8.72 -28.85
N ILE A 240 -21.08 8.73 -27.80
CA ILE A 240 -21.82 9.93 -27.37
C ILE A 240 -20.86 11.08 -27.04
N LEU A 241 -19.76 10.78 -26.32
CA LEU A 241 -18.77 11.79 -25.96
C LEU A 241 -18.01 12.32 -27.18
N ASN A 242 -17.73 11.46 -28.16
CA ASN A 242 -17.00 11.84 -29.37
C ASN A 242 -17.86 12.71 -30.29
N ASP A 243 -19.16 12.47 -30.35
CA ASP A 243 -20.13 13.29 -31.10
C ASP A 243 -20.41 14.65 -30.44
N SER A 244 -20.10 14.78 -29.14
CA SER A 244 -20.39 15.99 -28.34
C SER A 244 -19.21 16.97 -28.21
N LEU A 245 -18.03 16.61 -28.72
CA LEU A 245 -16.77 17.38 -28.61
C LEU A 245 -16.45 18.10 -29.92
#